data_AF-A0A822G460-F1
#
_entry.id   AF-A0A822G460-F1
#
_cell.length_a   1.000
_cell.length_b   1.000
_cell.length_c   1.000
_cell.angle_alpha   90.00
_cell.angle_beta   90.00
_cell.angle_gamma   90.00
#
_symmetry.space_group_name_H-M   'P 1'
#
loop_
_entity.id
_entity.type
_entity.pdbx_description
1 polymer ?
#
loop_
_entity_poly.entity_id
_entity_poly.type
_entity_poly.pdbx_seq_one_letter_code
_entity_poly.pdbx_strand_id
1 'polypeptide(L)'
;VSIYDPFINENDLHISPQLTTFGLSTFVICDIRSIAYILRCMPNLIRFKFLHGTRTVALPVVDDLVNGYVWQQMLEMHVPFLSRFDFHISIVKSYPKLDIDMVVNS
;
A
#
# COMPACT_ATOMS: atom_id res chain seq x y z
N VAL A 1 -15.35 25.36 -10.13
CA VAL A 1 -14.00 25.49 -9.52
C VAL A 1 -13.39 24.11 -9.53
N SER A 2 -12.29 23.93 -10.27
CA SER A 2 -11.62 22.64 -10.43
C SER A 2 -11.08 22.16 -9.08
N ILE A 3 -11.46 20.96 -8.66
CA ILE A 3 -10.97 20.29 -7.45
C ILE A 3 -9.65 19.64 -7.87
N TYR A 4 -8.58 20.43 -7.92
CA TYR A 4 -7.24 19.87 -8.08
C TYR A 4 -6.89 19.14 -6.78
N ASP A 5 -6.75 17.82 -6.86
CA ASP A 5 -5.86 17.08 -5.96
C ASP A 5 -4.54 17.86 -5.89
N PRO A 6 -3.98 18.13 -4.69
CA PRO A 6 -2.69 18.80 -4.61
C PRO A 6 -1.68 17.99 -5.40
N PHE A 7 -1.18 18.57 -6.49
CA PHE A 7 -0.11 17.97 -7.28
C PHE A 7 1.15 17.94 -6.43
N ILE A 8 1.39 16.82 -5.75
CA ILE A 8 2.66 16.57 -5.09
C ILE A 8 3.64 16.18 -6.19
N ASN A 9 4.57 17.07 -6.49
CA ASN A 9 5.69 16.75 -7.37
C ASN A 9 6.54 15.69 -6.68
N GLU A 10 6.64 14.50 -7.28
CA GLU A 10 7.36 13.35 -6.72
C GLU A 10 8.85 13.62 -6.44
N ASN A 11 9.41 14.67 -7.06
CA ASN A 11 10.79 15.10 -6.85
C ASN A 11 10.98 15.93 -5.58
N ASP A 12 9.90 16.45 -4.99
CA ASP A 12 9.93 17.26 -3.77
C ASP A 12 9.76 16.40 -2.51
N LEU A 13 9.57 15.08 -2.67
CA LEU A 13 9.45 14.14 -1.56
C LEU A 13 10.78 14.01 -0.80
N HIS A 14 10.72 14.07 0.53
CA HIS A 14 11.91 13.90 1.36
C HIS A 14 12.45 12.47 1.27
N ILE A 15 13.65 12.34 0.71
CA ILE A 15 14.33 11.05 0.53
C ILE A 15 15.09 10.68 1.80
N SER A 16 14.87 9.46 2.30
CA SER A 16 15.57 8.89 3.45
C SER A 16 16.43 7.69 3.01
N PRO A 17 17.67 7.92 2.57
CA PRO A 17 18.55 6.85 2.08
C PRO A 17 19.03 5.90 3.20
N GLN A 18 18.82 6.25 4.47
CA GLN A 18 19.22 5.43 5.61
C GLN A 18 18.20 4.33 5.94
N LEU A 19 16.97 4.43 5.44
CA LEU A 19 15.93 3.42 5.67
C LEU A 19 16.16 2.21 4.75
N THR A 20 16.62 1.11 5.35
CA THR A 20 16.83 -0.17 4.67
C THR A 20 15.69 -1.16 4.93
N THR A 21 14.85 -0.92 5.94
CA THR A 21 13.65 -1.71 6.23
C THR A 21 12.51 -0.79 6.61
N PHE A 22 11.31 -1.06 6.07
CA PHE A 22 10.14 -0.28 6.39
C PHE A 22 8.87 -1.15 6.43
N GLY A 23 8.01 -0.88 7.40
CA GLY A 23 6.75 -1.57 7.59
C GLY A 23 5.60 -0.58 7.57
N LEU A 24 4.62 -0.82 6.69
CA LEU A 24 3.40 -0.03 6.59
C LEU A 24 2.21 -0.90 6.99
N SER A 25 1.40 -0.43 7.94
CA SER A 25 0.16 -1.07 8.36
C SER A 25 -0.97 -0.06 8.32
N THR A 26 -2.04 -0.34 7.59
CA THR A 26 -3.14 0.61 7.39
C THR A 26 -4.49 -0.07 7.22
N PHE A 27 -5.54 0.57 7.74
CA PHE A 27 -6.95 0.21 7.50
C PHE A 27 -7.65 1.18 6.55
N VAL A 28 -6.96 2.22 6.09
CA VAL A 28 -7.47 3.14 5.08
C VAL A 28 -7.10 2.66 3.68
N ILE A 29 -7.87 3.11 2.69
CA ILE A 29 -7.58 2.84 1.28
C ILE A 29 -6.16 3.33 0.98
N CYS A 30 -5.31 2.40 0.55
CA CYS A 30 -3.92 2.67 0.19
C CYS A 30 -3.68 1.91 -1.11
N ASP A 31 -3.69 2.64 -2.21
CA ASP A 31 -3.49 2.08 -3.54
C ASP A 31 -2.00 1.86 -3.83
N ILE A 32 -1.76 1.18 -4.95
CA ILE A 32 -0.41 0.83 -5.39
C ILE A 32 0.46 2.06 -5.67
N ARG A 33 -0.15 3.18 -6.12
CA ARG A 33 0.54 4.44 -6.40
C ARG A 33 1.08 5.09 -5.13
N SER A 34 0.24 5.15 -4.11
CA SER A 34 0.61 5.65 -2.78
C SER A 34 1.80 4.86 -2.22
N ILE A 35 1.78 3.53 -2.37
CA ILE A 35 2.88 2.69 -1.91
C ILE A 35 4.15 2.97 -2.71
N ALA A 36 4.08 3.11 -4.03
CA ALA A 36 5.25 3.42 -4.83
C ALA A 36 5.88 4.77 -4.47
N TYR A 37 5.09 5.78 -4.11
CA TYR A 37 5.63 7.05 -3.60
C TYR A 37 6.35 6.90 -2.28
N ILE A 38 5.83 6.06 -1.38
CA ILE A 38 6.52 5.71 -0.14
C ILE A 38 7.85 5.02 -0.46
N LEU A 39 7.83 4.01 -1.35
CA LEU A 39 9.04 3.30 -1.78
C LEU A 39 10.06 4.23 -2.44
N ARG A 40 9.60 5.23 -3.21
CA ARG A 40 10.46 6.21 -3.87
C ARG A 40 11.30 7.01 -2.89
N CYS A 41 10.77 7.23 -1.68
CA CYS A 41 11.47 7.94 -0.62
C CYS A 41 12.60 7.12 0.04
N MET A 42 12.75 5.84 -0.30
CA MET A 42 13.69 4.92 0.36
C MET A 42 14.55 4.17 -0.67
N PRO A 43 15.55 4.82 -1.28
CA PRO A 43 16.30 4.27 -2.41
C PRO A 43 17.18 3.06 -2.07
N ASN A 44 17.49 2.85 -0.79
CA ASN A 44 18.29 1.73 -0.30
C ASN A 44 17.45 0.69 0.45
N LEU A 45 16.14 0.65 0.18
CA LEU A 45 15.24 -0.28 0.85
C LEU A 45 15.56 -1.72 0.46
N ILE A 46 15.80 -2.55 1.47
CA ILE A 46 16.08 -3.99 1.32
C ILE A 46 14.82 -4.80 1.62
N ARG A 47 13.98 -4.33 2.54
CA ARG A 47 12.77 -5.04 2.95
C ARG A 47 11.60 -4.10 3.17
N PHE A 48 10.50 -4.40 2.51
CA PHE A 48 9.22 -3.72 2.70
C PHE A 48 8.16 -4.71 3.14
N LYS A 49 7.44 -4.37 4.22
CA LYS A 49 6.28 -5.13 4.69
C LYS A 49 5.05 -4.24 4.61
N PHE A 50 4.04 -4.68 3.86
CA PHE A 50 2.77 -3.99 3.73
C PHE A 50 1.64 -4.85 4.30
N LEU A 51 0.93 -4.31 5.28
CA LEU A 51 -0.25 -4.92 5.89
C LEU A 51 -1.46 -4.02 5.63
N HIS A 52 -2.41 -4.50 4.82
CA HIS A 52 -3.66 -3.79 4.55
C HIS A 52 -4.83 -4.47 5.24
N GLY A 53 -5.47 -3.75 6.16
CA GLY A 53 -6.73 -4.14 6.76
C GLY A 53 -7.91 -3.65 5.91
N THR A 54 -8.80 -4.54 5.49
CA THR A 54 -10.02 -4.20 4.75
C THR A 54 -11.24 -4.88 5.36
N ARG A 55 -12.44 -4.31 5.16
CA ARG A 55 -13.71 -4.99 5.50
C ARG A 55 -14.19 -5.90 4.35
N THR A 56 -13.82 -5.55 3.12
CA THR A 56 -14.26 -6.21 1.88
C THR A 56 -13.05 -6.57 1.01
N VAL A 57 -12.94 -7.84 0.64
CA VAL A 57 -11.81 -8.35 -0.17
C VAL A 57 -12.02 -8.12 -1.67
N ALA A 58 -13.25 -7.83 -2.09
CA ALA A 58 -13.61 -7.60 -3.50
C ALA A 58 -13.52 -6.11 -3.94
N LEU A 59 -12.60 -5.35 -3.36
CA LEU A 59 -12.39 -3.97 -3.79
C LEU A 59 -11.37 -3.96 -4.94
N PRO A 60 -11.56 -3.14 -6.00
CA PRO A 60 -10.60 -3.02 -7.09
C PRO A 60 -9.16 -2.76 -6.61
N VAL A 61 -9.02 -2.02 -5.51
CA VAL A 61 -7.72 -1.77 -4.86
C VAL A 61 -7.05 -3.06 -4.38
N VAL A 62 -7.80 -4.02 -3.85
CA VAL A 62 -7.26 -5.32 -3.41
C VAL A 62 -6.79 -6.13 -4.62
N ASP A 63 -7.56 -6.12 -5.71
CA ASP A 63 -7.20 -6.81 -6.96
C ASP A 63 -5.89 -6.25 -7.53
N ASP A 64 -5.73 -4.93 -7.54
CA ASP A 64 -4.48 -4.27 -7.97
C ASP A 64 -3.31 -4.64 -7.05
N LEU A 65 -3.53 -4.69 -5.74
CA LEU A 65 -2.49 -5.02 -4.75
C LEU A 65 -1.98 -6.46 -4.87
N VAL A 66 -2.77 -7.40 -5.38
CA VAL A 66 -2.35 -8.80 -5.59
C VAL A 66 -1.90 -9.07 -7.03
N ASN A 67 -2.03 -8.10 -7.94
CA ASN A 67 -1.64 -8.25 -9.33
C ASN A 67 -0.15 -7.95 -9.54
N GLY A 68 0.65 -9.00 -9.72
CA GLY A 68 2.08 -8.89 -9.96
C GLY A 68 2.47 -8.07 -11.20
N TYR A 69 1.62 -8.03 -12.24
CA TYR A 69 1.89 -7.23 -13.44
C TYR A 69 1.79 -5.73 -13.15
N VAL A 70 0.77 -5.31 -12.38
CA VAL A 70 0.62 -3.89 -11.99
C VAL A 70 1.78 -3.48 -11.09
N TRP A 71 2.22 -4.35 -10.18
CA TRP A 71 3.43 -4.11 -9.39
C TRP A 71 4.68 -3.95 -10.25
N GLN A 72 4.91 -4.82 -11.23
CA GLN A 72 6.05 -4.70 -12.12
C GLN A 72 6.06 -3.33 -12.83
N GLN A 73 4.94 -2.93 -13.43
CA GLN A 73 4.83 -1.63 -14.10
C GLN A 73 5.06 -0.45 -13.15
N MET A 74 4.48 -0.51 -11.95
CA MET A 74 4.65 0.52 -10.93
C MET A 74 6.10 0.64 -10.45
N LEU A 75 6.77 -0.49 -10.25
CA LEU A 75 8.17 -0.51 -9.81
C LEU A 75 9.09 0.05 -10.90
N GLU A 76 8.90 -0.37 -12.15
CA GLU A 76 9.67 0.12 -13.30
C GLU A 76 9.48 1.62 -13.54
N MET A 77 8.26 2.14 -13.36
CA MET A 77 7.93 3.54 -13.62
C MET A 77 8.38 4.48 -12.50
N HIS A 78 8.11 4.13 -11.23
CA HIS A 78 8.23 5.08 -10.12
C HIS A 78 9.41 4.83 -9.19
N VAL A 79 9.91 3.60 -9.14
CA VAL A 79 11.05 3.21 -8.27
C VAL A 79 12.11 2.38 -9.00
N PRO A 80 12.59 2.81 -10.18
CA PRO A 80 13.51 2.03 -11.01
C PRO A 80 14.86 1.70 -10.35
N PHE A 81 15.22 2.41 -9.27
CA PHE A 81 16.44 2.16 -8.49
C PHE A 81 16.32 0.98 -7.52
N LEU A 82 15.11 0.56 -7.13
CA LEU A 82 14.89 -0.60 -6.27
C LEU A 82 14.87 -1.89 -7.10
N SER A 83 16.04 -2.29 -7.60
CA SER A 83 16.17 -3.45 -8.50
C SER A 83 16.04 -4.82 -7.79
N ARG A 84 16.34 -4.88 -6.48
CA ARG A 84 16.26 -6.11 -5.68
C ARG A 84 15.91 -5.78 -4.23
N PHE A 85 14.71 -6.10 -3.81
CA PHE A 85 14.29 -5.99 -2.40
C PHE A 85 13.20 -7.01 -2.08
N ASP A 86 13.11 -7.38 -0.80
CA ASP A 86 12.05 -8.26 -0.29
C ASP A 86 10.76 -7.46 -0.16
N PHE A 87 9.71 -7.87 -0.86
CA PHE A 87 8.39 -7.28 -0.72
C PHE A 87 7.36 -8.28 -0.20
N HIS A 88 6.82 -8.00 0.99
CA HIS A 88 5.78 -8.81 1.61
C HIS A 88 4.47 -8.03 1.70
N ILE A 89 3.41 -8.58 1.11
CA ILE A 89 2.05 -8.05 1.22
C ILE A 89 1.21 -9.00 2.07
N SER A 90 0.44 -8.46 3.00
CA SER A 90 -0.54 -9.19 3.80
C SER A 90 -1.85 -8.41 3.79
N ILE A 91 -2.94 -9.07 3.40
CA ILE A 91 -4.27 -8.48 3.35
C ILE A 91 -5.13 -9.15 4.42
N VAL A 92 -5.58 -8.38 5.40
CA VAL A 92 -6.34 -8.87 6.55
C VAL A 92 -7.77 -8.38 6.44
N LYS A 93 -8.72 -9.31 6.49
CA LYS A 93 -10.13 -8.98 6.59
C LYS A 93 -10.48 -8.65 8.05
N SER A 94 -10.75 -7.38 8.32
CA SER A 94 -11.39 -6.97 9.58
C SER A 94 -12.86 -7.39 9.55
N TYR A 95 -13.22 -8.37 10.38
CA TYR A 95 -14.62 -8.62 10.69
C TYR A 95 -15.10 -7.50 11.62
N PRO A 96 -16.31 -6.94 11.43
CA PRO A 96 -16.91 -6.18 12.52
C PRO A 96 -16.96 -7.10 13.74
N LYS A 97 -16.69 -6.55 14.93
CA LYS A 97 -16.96 -7.26 16.19
C LYS A 97 -18.37 -7.82 16.09
N LEU A 98 -18.52 -9.13 16.28
CA LEU A 98 -19.83 -9.77 16.31
C LEU A 98 -20.68 -8.97 17.30
N ASP A 99 -21.74 -8.34 16.83
CA ASP A 99 -22.69 -7.68 17.73
C ASP A 99 -23.48 -8.82 18.37
N ILE A 100 -23.14 -9.15 19.61
CA ILE A 100 -23.76 -10.26 20.35
C ILE A 100 -25.25 -9.97 20.56
N ASP A 101 -25.66 -8.69 20.46
CA ASP A 101 -27.06 -8.27 20.53
C ASP A 101 -27.85 -8.54 19.23
N MET A 102 -27.19 -8.92 18.12
CA MET A 102 -27.84 -9.36 16.87
C MET A 102 -28.03 -10.87 16.76
N VAL A 103 -27.67 -11.66 17.80
CA VAL A 103 -27.98 -13.10 17.83
C VAL A 103 -29.46 -13.28 18.16
N VAL A 104 -30.30 -13.29 17.12
CA VAL A 104 -31.67 -13.79 17.23
C VAL A 104 -31.58 -15.31 17.36
N ASN A 105 -31.71 -15.82 18.58
CA ASN A 105 -31.92 -17.25 18.79
C ASN A 105 -33.21 -17.65 18.07
N SER A 106 -33.09 -18.59 17.14
CA SER A 106 -34.21 -19.28 16.49
C SER A 106 -34.41 -20.64 17.17
#